data_AF-A0A2G4SZ52-F1
#
_entry.id   AF-A0A2G4SZ52-F1
#
_cell.length_a   1.000
_cell.length_b   1.000
_cell.length_c   1.000
_cell.angle_alpha   90.00
_cell.angle_beta   90.00
_cell.angle_gamma   90.00
#
_symmetry.space_group_name_H-M   'P 1'
#
loop_
_entity.id
_entity.type
_entity.pdbx_description
1 polymer ?
#
loop_
_entity_poly.entity_id
_entity_poly.type
_entity_poly.pdbx_seq_one_letter_code
_entity_poly.pdbx_strand_id
1 'polypeptide(L)'
;MALRLISKKAASAAIAARPSLINASRQSLGATAVRHYTTQKEVEPKEKANSIINSLPGNSLVTKTGFVTLSTGLATFLISKEIYVFNEETLVLIATTGLLGLLIKYLREPFMNMADEHVARIKNVLIQAREDHKAAVQERIDEAGQMRDLVDVTKALFELSRETAKLEAEAFELKQKVAVAAEVKTTLDSWVRHEASIREREQKQLAAYLIEKINKDLQDPKIQQQILDQAITDVQRIAKTH
;
A
#
# COMPACT_ATOMS: atom_id res chain seq x y z
N MET A 1 31.86 -27.66 -13.49
CA MET A 1 31.79 -28.88 -14.32
C MET A 1 30.78 -29.79 -13.64
N ALA A 2 29.67 -30.27 -14.21
CA ALA A 2 29.44 -30.65 -15.59
C ALA A 2 27.97 -30.40 -16.01
N LEU A 3 27.85 -29.93 -17.24
CA LEU A 3 26.66 -29.81 -18.06
C LEU A 3 26.25 -31.22 -18.52
N ARG A 4 24.97 -31.60 -18.44
CA ARG A 4 24.42 -32.70 -19.27
C ARG A 4 23.09 -32.28 -19.89
N LEU A 5 23.17 -32.03 -21.18
CA LEU A 5 22.07 -31.78 -22.10
C LEU A 5 21.48 -33.10 -22.62
N ILE A 6 20.15 -33.15 -22.66
CA ILE A 6 19.31 -33.47 -23.83
C ILE A 6 19.25 -34.91 -24.39
N SER A 7 17.98 -35.32 -24.58
CA SER A 7 17.39 -36.27 -25.54
C SER A 7 17.44 -37.77 -25.20
N LYS A 8 16.26 -38.41 -25.16
CA LYS A 8 15.64 -39.00 -26.36
C LYS A 8 14.19 -39.38 -26.06
N LYS A 9 13.28 -38.97 -26.95
CA LYS A 9 11.97 -39.59 -27.13
C LYS A 9 12.17 -41.04 -27.57
N ALA A 10 11.45 -41.98 -26.96
CA ALA A 10 11.19 -43.29 -27.52
C ALA A 10 9.69 -43.52 -27.45
N ALA A 11 9.09 -43.67 -28.63
CA ALA A 11 7.69 -44.02 -28.82
C ALA A 11 7.45 -45.47 -28.39
N SER A 12 6.47 -45.69 -27.52
CA SER A 12 5.97 -47.02 -27.18
C SER A 12 4.56 -47.19 -27.77
N ALA A 13 4.55 -47.94 -28.87
CA ALA A 13 3.62 -48.99 -29.25
C ALA A 13 2.11 -48.70 -29.24
N ALA A 14 1.60 -48.58 -30.47
CA ALA A 14 0.26 -48.99 -30.83
C ALA A 14 0.02 -50.47 -30.48
N ILE A 15 -1.10 -50.76 -29.82
CA ILE A 15 -1.74 -52.07 -29.87
C ILE A 15 -3.15 -51.84 -30.41
N ALA A 16 -3.33 -52.33 -31.62
CA ALA A 16 -4.61 -52.47 -32.28
C ALA A 16 -5.45 -53.53 -31.56
N ALA A 17 -6.68 -53.18 -31.21
CA ALA A 17 -7.74 -54.16 -30.94
C ALA A 17 -8.92 -53.84 -31.86
N ARG A 18 -9.12 -54.73 -32.84
CA ARG A 18 -10.21 -54.72 -33.81
C ARG A 18 -11.54 -55.15 -33.17
N PRO A 19 -12.69 -54.83 -33.81
CA PRO A 19 -14.00 -54.88 -33.19
C PRO A 19 -14.58 -56.30 -33.16
N SER A 20 -15.19 -56.69 -32.04
CA SER A 20 -15.95 -57.93 -31.91
C SER A 20 -17.45 -57.69 -32.12
N LEU A 21 -17.93 -58.22 -33.24
CA LEU A 21 -19.26 -58.74 -33.57
C LEU A 21 -20.42 -58.52 -32.58
N ILE A 22 -21.39 -57.72 -33.06
CA ILE A 22 -22.83 -58.00 -33.18
C ILE A 22 -23.40 -58.98 -32.15
N ASN A 23 -24.06 -58.44 -31.13
CA ASN A 23 -25.15 -59.12 -30.46
C ASN A 23 -26.44 -58.32 -30.73
N ALA A 24 -27.24 -58.82 -31.67
CA ALA A 24 -28.53 -58.26 -32.02
C ALA A 24 -29.54 -58.57 -30.91
N SER A 25 -29.65 -57.67 -29.93
CA SER A 25 -30.85 -57.59 -29.11
C SER A 25 -31.88 -56.76 -29.87
N ARG A 26 -32.90 -57.44 -30.39
CA ARG A 26 -34.13 -56.81 -30.89
C ARG A 26 -34.79 -56.07 -29.72
N GLN A 27 -34.47 -54.79 -29.57
CA GLN A 27 -35.31 -53.90 -28.78
C GLN A 27 -36.42 -53.43 -29.71
N SER A 28 -37.64 -53.87 -29.40
CA SER A 28 -38.86 -53.41 -30.04
C SER A 28 -38.87 -51.87 -30.07
N LEU A 29 -39.16 -51.30 -31.25
CA LEU A 29 -39.61 -49.92 -31.39
C LEU A 29 -40.92 -49.77 -30.60
N GLY A 30 -40.81 -49.58 -29.29
CA GLY A 30 -41.86 -48.98 -28.52
C GLY A 30 -41.94 -47.54 -28.99
N ALA A 31 -43.05 -47.17 -29.64
CA ALA A 31 -43.39 -45.77 -29.83
C ALA A 31 -43.47 -45.13 -28.43
N THR A 32 -42.36 -44.57 -27.97
CA THR A 32 -42.35 -43.65 -26.84
C THR A 32 -43.08 -42.41 -27.31
N ALA A 33 -44.40 -42.43 -27.16
CA ALA A 33 -45.19 -41.23 -27.06
C ALA A 33 -44.57 -40.42 -25.92
N VAL A 34 -43.74 -39.43 -26.27
CA VAL A 34 -43.26 -38.42 -25.33
C VAL A 34 -44.51 -37.66 -24.90
N ARG A 35 -45.15 -38.14 -23.84
CA ARG A 35 -46.14 -37.37 -23.11
C ARG A 35 -45.37 -36.21 -22.50
N HIS A 36 -45.55 -35.03 -23.06
CA HIS A 36 -45.24 -33.79 -22.37
C HIS A 36 -46.11 -33.75 -21.11
N TYR A 37 -45.58 -34.26 -19.99
CA TYR A 37 -46.15 -34.02 -18.68
C TYR A 37 -45.87 -32.56 -18.33
N THR A 38 -46.75 -31.69 -18.81
CA THR A 38 -46.85 -30.31 -18.34
C THR A 38 -47.39 -30.34 -16.91
N THR A 39 -46.51 -30.20 -15.93
CA THR A 39 -46.88 -29.60 -14.64
C THR A 39 -46.67 -28.10 -14.72
N GLN A 40 -47.23 -27.45 -15.76
CA GLN A 40 -47.53 -26.03 -15.69
C GLN A 40 -48.89 -25.89 -15.01
N LYS A 41 -48.95 -25.07 -13.96
CA LYS A 41 -50.19 -24.54 -13.38
C LYS A 41 -51.16 -24.27 -14.54
N GLU A 42 -52.37 -24.83 -14.49
CA GLU A 42 -53.37 -24.67 -15.54
C GLU A 42 -53.78 -23.19 -15.59
N VAL A 43 -53.01 -22.38 -16.30
CA VAL A 43 -53.28 -20.95 -16.48
C VAL A 43 -54.58 -20.86 -17.23
N GLU A 44 -55.53 -20.09 -16.71
CA GLU A 44 -56.86 -19.98 -17.30
C GLU A 44 -56.72 -19.61 -18.80
N PRO A 45 -57.52 -20.22 -19.69
CA PRO A 45 -57.45 -19.95 -21.13
C PRO A 45 -57.51 -18.45 -21.47
N LYS A 46 -58.23 -17.68 -20.65
CA LYS A 46 -58.34 -16.21 -20.74
C LYS A 46 -57.00 -15.51 -20.51
N GLU A 47 -56.23 -15.93 -19.52
CA GLU A 47 -54.93 -15.34 -19.17
C GLU A 47 -53.88 -15.64 -20.25
N LYS A 48 -53.90 -16.84 -20.84
CA LYS A 48 -53.03 -17.19 -21.98
C LYS A 48 -53.41 -16.43 -23.25
N ALA A 49 -54.71 -16.27 -23.54
CA ALA A 49 -55.15 -15.49 -24.69
C ALA A 49 -54.72 -14.02 -24.53
N ASN A 50 -54.85 -13.45 -23.33
CA ASN A 50 -54.40 -12.10 -23.04
C ASN A 50 -52.88 -11.94 -23.17
N SER A 51 -52.07 -12.93 -22.77
CA SER A 51 -50.61 -12.86 -22.93
C SER A 51 -50.18 -12.88 -24.40
N ILE A 52 -50.87 -13.66 -25.25
CA ILE A 52 -50.65 -13.66 -26.70
C ILE A 52 -51.03 -12.31 -27.30
N ILE A 53 -52.21 -11.78 -26.98
CA ILE A 53 -52.68 -10.47 -27.45
C ILE A 53 -51.70 -9.36 -27.04
N ASN A 54 -51.20 -9.42 -25.80
CA ASN A 54 -50.27 -8.43 -25.28
C ASN A 54 -48.88 -8.50 -25.94
N SER A 55 -48.44 -9.68 -26.40
CA SER A 55 -47.16 -9.86 -27.11
C SER A 55 -47.12 -9.27 -28.52
N LEU A 56 -48.29 -8.98 -29.12
CA LEU A 56 -48.36 -8.34 -30.43
C LEU A 56 -47.92 -6.87 -30.38
N PRO A 57 -47.24 -6.37 -31.43
CA PRO A 57 -46.82 -4.98 -31.50
C PRO A 57 -48.02 -4.03 -31.49
N GLY A 58 -47.91 -2.94 -30.72
CA GLY A 58 -48.95 -1.91 -30.61
C GLY A 58 -49.30 -1.57 -29.16
N ASN A 59 -49.62 -0.29 -28.92
CA ASN A 59 -49.88 0.24 -27.58
C ASN A 59 -51.39 0.34 -27.23
N SER A 60 -52.29 0.05 -28.18
CA SER A 60 -53.75 0.13 -28.00
C SER A 60 -54.40 -1.24 -28.21
N LEU A 61 -55.45 -1.53 -27.44
CA LEU A 61 -56.28 -2.73 -27.57
C LEU A 61 -56.84 -2.86 -28.99
N VAL A 62 -57.25 -1.75 -29.61
CA VAL A 62 -57.79 -1.69 -30.98
C VAL A 62 -56.73 -2.09 -32.01
N THR A 63 -55.49 -1.69 -31.79
CA THR A 63 -54.37 -2.06 -32.68
C THR A 63 -54.03 -3.54 -32.55
N LYS A 64 -53.99 -4.07 -31.32
CA LYS A 64 -53.71 -5.49 -31.06
C LYS A 64 -54.79 -6.40 -31.62
N THR A 65 -56.06 -6.07 -31.39
CA THR A 65 -57.18 -6.82 -32.00
C THR A 65 -57.20 -6.63 -33.51
N GLY A 66 -56.89 -5.42 -33.99
CA GLY A 66 -56.74 -5.11 -35.41
C GLY A 66 -55.70 -5.97 -36.13
N PHE A 67 -54.54 -6.24 -35.52
CA PHE A 67 -53.54 -7.14 -36.12
C PHE A 67 -54.01 -8.59 -36.20
N VAL A 68 -54.71 -9.08 -35.19
CA VAL A 68 -55.24 -10.46 -35.17
C VAL A 68 -56.38 -10.61 -36.17
N THR A 69 -57.31 -9.66 -36.21
CA THR A 69 -58.44 -9.69 -37.15
C THR A 69 -57.99 -9.46 -38.58
N LEU A 70 -57.02 -8.59 -38.81
CA LEU A 70 -56.44 -8.35 -40.13
C LEU A 70 -55.65 -9.57 -40.62
N SER A 71 -54.80 -10.16 -39.79
CA SER A 71 -54.03 -11.35 -40.20
C SER A 71 -54.93 -12.55 -40.50
N THR A 72 -55.91 -12.80 -39.63
CA THR A 72 -56.91 -13.87 -39.83
C THR A 72 -57.80 -13.57 -41.04
N GLY A 73 -58.22 -12.31 -41.22
CA GLY A 73 -59.02 -11.87 -42.36
C GLY A 73 -58.28 -12.00 -43.69
N LEU A 74 -57.00 -11.61 -43.74
CA LEU A 74 -56.16 -11.80 -44.92
C LEU A 74 -55.93 -13.29 -45.21
N ALA A 75 -55.63 -14.11 -44.19
CA ALA A 75 -55.43 -15.55 -44.38
C ALA A 75 -56.70 -16.24 -44.93
N THR A 76 -57.85 -15.95 -44.34
CA THR A 76 -59.14 -16.48 -44.80
C THR A 76 -59.53 -15.95 -46.18
N PHE A 77 -59.23 -14.69 -46.50
CA PHE A 77 -59.46 -14.11 -47.83
C PHE A 77 -58.58 -14.78 -48.90
N LEU A 78 -57.29 -14.98 -48.63
CA LEU A 78 -56.35 -15.63 -49.56
C LEU A 78 -56.77 -17.07 -49.89
N ILE A 79 -57.25 -17.81 -48.88
CA ILE A 79 -57.77 -19.18 -49.04
C ILE A 79 -59.12 -19.15 -49.77
N SER A 80 -60.05 -18.29 -49.33
CA SER A 80 -61.42 -18.26 -49.86
C SER A 80 -61.49 -17.78 -51.32
N LYS A 81 -60.58 -16.91 -51.74
CA LYS A 81 -60.48 -16.44 -53.13
C LYS A 81 -59.49 -17.23 -53.97
N GLU A 82 -58.90 -18.29 -53.41
CA GLU A 82 -57.90 -19.14 -54.09
C GLU A 82 -56.72 -18.33 -54.65
N ILE A 83 -56.44 -17.16 -54.05
CA ILE A 83 -55.28 -16.33 -54.41
C ILE A 83 -54.00 -17.06 -53.99
N TYR A 84 -54.09 -17.89 -52.95
CA TYR A 84 -53.06 -18.83 -52.55
C TYR A 84 -53.52 -20.26 -52.84
N VAL A 85 -52.87 -20.91 -53.80
CA VAL A 85 -53.13 -22.31 -54.19
C VAL A 85 -52.18 -23.24 -53.43
N PHE A 86 -52.73 -24.23 -52.73
CA PHE A 86 -51.91 -25.26 -52.08
C PHE A 86 -51.30 -26.21 -53.11
N ASN A 87 -50.05 -25.93 -53.48
CA ASN A 87 -49.23 -26.80 -54.32
C ASN A 87 -48.14 -27.52 -53.50
N GLU A 88 -47.39 -28.42 -54.13
CA GLU A 88 -46.22 -29.11 -53.59
C GLU A 88 -45.15 -28.18 -53.00
N GLU A 89 -45.00 -26.97 -53.55
CA GLU A 89 -44.09 -25.94 -53.04
C GLU A 89 -44.48 -25.40 -51.66
N THR A 90 -45.75 -25.53 -51.25
CA THR A 90 -46.20 -25.09 -49.92
C THR A 90 -45.61 -25.95 -48.79
N LEU A 91 -45.38 -27.24 -49.05
CA LEU A 91 -44.70 -28.14 -48.12
C LEU A 91 -43.22 -27.75 -48.00
N VAL A 92 -42.58 -27.39 -49.13
CA VAL A 92 -41.20 -26.89 -49.15
C VAL A 92 -41.08 -25.58 -48.37
N LEU A 93 -42.04 -24.66 -48.51
CA LEU A 93 -42.08 -23.40 -47.78
C LEU A 93 -42.20 -23.64 -46.26
N ILE A 94 -43.11 -24.50 -45.82
CA ILE A 94 -43.29 -24.83 -44.40
C ILE A 94 -42.03 -25.49 -43.83
N ALA A 95 -41.45 -26.46 -44.54
CA ALA A 95 -40.21 -27.13 -44.12
C ALA A 95 -39.03 -26.16 -44.04
N THR A 96 -38.87 -25.29 -45.03
CA THR A 96 -37.79 -24.27 -45.06
C THR A 96 -37.97 -23.26 -43.93
N THR A 97 -39.19 -22.79 -43.69
CA THR A 97 -39.50 -21.85 -42.60
C THR A 97 -39.26 -22.50 -41.23
N GLY A 98 -39.64 -23.76 -41.06
CA GLY A 98 -39.38 -24.52 -39.84
C GLY A 98 -37.88 -24.70 -39.58
N LEU A 99 -37.11 -25.05 -40.62
CA LEU A 99 -35.65 -25.18 -40.55
C LEU A 99 -35.00 -23.83 -40.21
N LEU A 100 -35.37 -22.75 -40.90
CA LEU A 100 -34.85 -21.41 -40.63
C LEU A 100 -35.20 -20.94 -39.21
N GLY A 101 -36.39 -21.23 -38.71
CA GLY A 101 -36.79 -20.92 -37.35
C GLY A 101 -35.91 -21.61 -36.30
N LEU A 102 -35.62 -22.90 -36.50
CA LEU A 102 -34.70 -23.64 -35.62
C LEU A 102 -33.27 -23.11 -35.73
N LEU A 103 -32.79 -22.86 -36.95
CA LEU A 103 -31.46 -22.33 -37.21
C LEU A 103 -31.25 -20.96 -36.56
N ILE A 104 -32.22 -20.04 -36.70
CA ILE A 104 -32.19 -18.73 -36.03
C ILE A 104 -32.17 -18.93 -34.51
N LYS A 105 -32.98 -19.84 -33.96
CA LYS A 105 -33.02 -20.08 -32.52
C LYS A 105 -31.67 -20.55 -31.97
N TYR A 106 -30.98 -21.46 -32.66
CA TYR A 106 -29.70 -22.00 -32.20
C TYR A 106 -28.50 -21.10 -32.51
N LEU A 107 -28.52 -20.36 -33.62
CA LEU A 107 -27.40 -19.50 -33.99
C LEU A 107 -27.47 -18.12 -33.35
N ARG A 108 -28.66 -17.63 -32.96
CA ARG A 108 -28.81 -16.28 -32.40
C ARG A 108 -27.92 -16.04 -31.19
N GLU A 109 -27.93 -16.95 -30.22
CA GLU A 109 -27.18 -16.78 -28.97
C GLU A 109 -25.66 -16.71 -29.19
N PRO A 110 -25.00 -17.66 -29.90
CA PRO A 110 -23.55 -17.57 -30.13
C PRO A 110 -23.16 -16.35 -30.97
N PHE A 111 -23.98 -15.93 -31.95
CA PHE A 111 -23.69 -14.71 -32.72
C PHE A 111 -23.80 -13.44 -31.87
N MET A 112 -24.81 -13.34 -31.00
CA MET A 112 -24.95 -12.18 -30.10
C MET A 112 -23.82 -12.13 -29.09
N ASN A 113 -23.47 -13.26 -28.47
CA ASN A 113 -22.35 -13.33 -27.53
C ASN A 113 -21.02 -12.94 -28.19
N MET A 114 -20.77 -13.39 -29.44
CA MET A 114 -19.58 -13.00 -30.19
C MET A 114 -19.56 -11.50 -30.51
N ALA A 115 -20.71 -10.92 -30.88
CA ALA A 115 -20.82 -9.49 -31.15
C ALA A 115 -20.59 -8.66 -29.87
N ASP A 116 -21.22 -9.05 -28.77
CA ASP A 116 -21.08 -8.39 -27.47
C ASP A 116 -19.65 -8.48 -26.95
N GLU A 117 -18.98 -9.63 -27.09
CA GLU A 117 -17.56 -9.78 -26.71
C GLU A 117 -16.66 -8.87 -27.54
N HIS A 118 -16.89 -8.77 -28.85
CA HIS A 118 -16.12 -7.91 -29.73
C HIS A 118 -16.27 -6.42 -29.34
N VAL A 119 -17.50 -5.98 -29.09
CA VAL A 119 -17.80 -4.61 -28.64
C VAL A 119 -17.17 -4.35 -27.28
N ALA A 120 -17.29 -5.29 -26.33
CA ALA A 120 -16.70 -5.18 -25.00
C ALA A 120 -15.17 -5.07 -25.06
N ARG A 121 -14.52 -5.88 -25.92
CA ARG A 121 -13.07 -5.83 -26.12
C ARG A 121 -12.61 -4.46 -26.62
N ILE A 122 -13.26 -3.91 -27.64
CA ILE A 122 -12.94 -2.58 -28.18
C ILE A 122 -13.14 -1.51 -27.10
N LYS A 123 -14.27 -1.57 -26.39
CA LYS A 123 -14.59 -0.62 -25.32
C LYS A 123 -13.55 -0.67 -24.20
N ASN A 124 -13.14 -1.87 -23.79
CA ASN A 124 -12.15 -2.05 -22.73
C ASN A 124 -10.78 -1.50 -23.14
N VAL A 125 -10.33 -1.78 -24.37
CA VAL A 125 -9.08 -1.21 -24.90
C VAL A 125 -9.13 0.32 -24.93
N LEU A 126 -10.25 0.91 -25.33
CA LEU A 126 -10.39 2.37 -25.39
C LEU A 126 -10.42 3.02 -24.00
N ILE A 127 -11.09 2.39 -23.02
CA ILE A 127 -11.09 2.86 -21.63
C ILE A 127 -9.70 2.72 -21.03
N GLN A 128 -9.05 1.58 -21.22
CA GLN A 128 -7.70 1.34 -20.72
C GLN A 128 -6.70 2.33 -21.33
N ALA A 129 -6.73 2.57 -22.64
CA ALA A 129 -5.85 3.54 -23.28
C ALA A 129 -6.05 4.96 -22.75
N ARG A 130 -7.27 5.34 -22.35
CA ARG A 130 -7.54 6.64 -21.73
C ARG A 130 -6.95 6.72 -20.32
N GLU A 131 -7.13 5.69 -19.51
CA GLU A 131 -6.55 5.64 -18.16
C GLU A 131 -5.02 5.60 -18.21
N ASP A 132 -4.44 4.80 -19.11
CA ASP A 132 -3.00 4.72 -19.32
C ASP A 132 -2.42 6.07 -19.77
N HIS A 133 -3.11 6.78 -20.68
CA HIS A 133 -2.68 8.12 -21.11
C HIS A 133 -2.77 9.13 -19.97
N LYS A 134 -3.84 9.08 -19.16
CA LYS A 134 -3.99 9.94 -17.99
C LYS A 134 -2.90 9.67 -16.95
N ALA A 135 -2.58 8.40 -16.70
CA ALA A 135 -1.52 8.00 -15.79
C ALA A 135 -0.15 8.47 -16.29
N ALA A 136 0.16 8.27 -17.57
CA ALA A 136 1.42 8.73 -18.16
C ALA A 136 1.56 10.26 -18.12
N VAL A 137 0.47 11.01 -18.37
CA VAL A 137 0.49 12.48 -18.26
C VAL A 137 0.69 12.90 -16.80
N GLN A 138 0.05 12.23 -15.84
CA GLN A 138 0.24 12.52 -14.42
C GLN A 138 1.68 12.26 -13.98
N GLU A 139 2.28 11.13 -14.37
CA GLU A 139 3.68 10.81 -14.10
C GLU A 139 4.63 11.89 -14.63
N ARG A 140 4.38 12.39 -15.85
CA ARG A 140 5.16 13.49 -16.43
C ARG A 140 4.99 14.81 -15.69
N ILE A 141 3.79 15.10 -15.20
CA ILE A 141 3.53 16.29 -14.37
C ILE A 141 4.29 16.18 -13.05
N ASP A 142 4.29 15.01 -12.42
CA ASP A 142 5.00 14.78 -11.15
C ASP A 142 6.52 14.87 -11.34
N GLU A 143 7.06 14.29 -12.42
CA GLU A 143 8.47 14.40 -12.82
C GLU A 143 8.89 15.86 -13.05
N ALA A 144 8.10 16.61 -13.83
CA ALA A 144 8.33 18.03 -14.06
C ALA A 144 8.18 18.88 -12.77
N GLY A 145 7.26 18.48 -11.88
CA GLY A 145 7.08 19.09 -10.57
C GLY A 145 8.32 18.98 -9.70
N GLN A 146 8.96 17.80 -9.67
CA GLN A 146 10.22 17.60 -8.95
C GLN A 146 11.35 18.47 -9.52
N MET A 147 11.43 18.64 -10.84
CA MET A 147 12.44 19.49 -11.47
C MET A 147 12.31 20.97 -11.06
N ARG A 148 11.10 21.44 -10.77
CA ARG A 148 10.86 22.81 -10.28
C ARG A 148 11.52 23.04 -8.92
N ASP A 149 11.43 22.07 -8.02
CA ASP A 149 11.92 22.20 -6.65
C ASP A 149 13.46 22.09 -6.55
N LEU A 150 14.13 21.57 -7.60
CA LEU A 150 15.60 21.49 -7.65
C LEU A 150 16.29 22.87 -7.59
N VAL A 151 15.66 23.92 -8.11
CA VAL A 151 16.23 25.28 -8.08
C VAL A 151 16.35 25.78 -6.65
N ASP A 152 15.33 25.57 -5.83
CA ASP A 152 15.32 26.03 -4.45
C ASP A 152 16.21 25.15 -3.56
N VAL A 153 16.25 23.83 -3.79
CA VAL A 153 17.20 22.93 -3.12
C VAL A 153 18.64 23.31 -3.43
N THR A 154 18.95 23.69 -4.67
CA THR A 154 20.30 24.09 -5.06
C THR A 154 20.70 25.41 -4.38
N LYS A 155 19.80 26.40 -4.32
CA LYS A 155 20.05 27.64 -3.57
C LYS A 155 20.29 27.36 -2.09
N ALA A 156 19.44 26.54 -1.48
CA ALA A 156 19.58 26.14 -0.08
C ALA A 156 20.92 25.42 0.18
N LEU A 157 21.40 24.60 -0.76
CA LEU A 157 22.72 23.94 -0.63
C LEU A 157 23.86 24.95 -0.64
N PHE A 158 23.80 25.98 -1.49
CA PHE A 158 24.78 27.06 -1.50
C PHE A 158 24.71 27.93 -0.24
N GLU A 159 23.51 28.25 0.23
CA GLU A 159 23.31 28.98 1.49
C GLU A 159 23.88 28.19 2.68
N LEU A 160 23.53 26.90 2.78
CA LEU A 160 24.08 25.99 3.79
C LEU A 160 25.61 25.95 3.76
N SER A 161 26.22 25.90 2.57
CA SER A 161 27.69 25.91 2.45
C SER A 161 28.31 27.20 2.96
N ARG A 162 27.68 28.36 2.71
CA ARG A 162 28.15 29.67 3.18
C ARG A 162 27.97 29.83 4.68
N GLU A 163 26.82 29.40 5.20
CA GLU A 163 26.54 29.40 6.64
C GLU A 163 27.49 28.49 7.40
N THR A 164 27.79 27.30 6.86
CA THR A 164 28.75 26.36 7.44
C THR A 164 30.14 26.99 7.53
N ALA A 165 30.63 27.58 6.44
CA ALA A 165 31.94 28.25 6.43
C ALA A 165 32.00 29.43 7.43
N LYS A 166 30.90 30.19 7.56
CA LYS A 166 30.82 31.30 8.53
C LYS A 166 30.83 30.79 9.98
N LEU A 167 30.02 29.77 10.28
CA LEU A 167 29.95 29.17 11.62
C LEU A 167 31.26 28.49 12.01
N GLU A 168 31.95 27.84 11.07
CA GLU A 168 33.28 27.28 11.30
C GLU A 168 34.31 28.35 11.64
N ALA A 169 34.31 29.48 10.93
CA ALA A 169 35.19 30.61 11.23
C ALA A 169 34.91 31.21 12.63
N GLU A 170 33.64 31.47 12.94
CA GLU A 170 33.23 31.98 14.26
C GLU A 170 33.59 31.00 15.39
N ALA A 171 33.34 29.71 15.19
CA ALA A 171 33.71 28.67 16.15
C ALA A 171 35.23 28.58 16.34
N PHE A 172 36.02 28.77 15.29
CA PHE A 172 37.48 28.78 15.36
C PHE A 172 38.01 29.98 16.15
N GLU A 173 37.47 31.19 15.90
CA GLU A 173 37.84 32.39 16.67
C GLU A 173 37.47 32.24 18.16
N LEU A 174 36.28 31.75 18.46
CA LEU A 174 35.83 31.50 19.83
C LEU A 174 36.73 30.47 20.52
N LYS A 175 37.09 29.38 19.83
CA LYS A 175 38.02 28.38 20.36
C LYS A 175 39.39 28.98 20.66
N GLN A 176 39.94 29.83 19.79
CA GLN A 176 41.21 30.52 20.04
C GLN A 176 41.14 31.44 21.25
N LYS A 177 40.07 32.25 21.38
CA LYS A 177 39.87 33.13 22.55
C LYS A 177 39.78 32.34 23.84
N VAL A 178 39.05 31.23 23.85
CA VAL A 178 38.92 30.35 25.03
C VAL A 178 40.24 29.66 25.35
N ALA A 179 40.99 29.20 24.34
CA ALA A 179 42.30 28.59 24.55
C ALA A 179 43.29 29.57 25.21
N VAL A 180 43.40 30.80 24.69
CA VAL A 180 44.25 31.84 25.30
C VAL A 180 43.78 32.17 26.71
N ALA A 181 42.49 32.34 26.94
CA ALA A 181 41.95 32.59 28.27
C ALA A 181 42.26 31.44 29.26
N ALA A 182 42.20 30.19 28.80
CA ALA A 182 42.53 29.02 29.61
C ALA A 182 44.03 28.95 29.94
N GLU A 183 44.91 29.27 28.99
CA GLU A 183 46.37 29.35 29.24
C GLU A 183 46.70 30.45 30.25
N VAL A 184 46.14 31.65 30.08
CA VAL A 184 46.33 32.77 31.02
C VAL A 184 45.80 32.40 32.40
N LYS A 185 44.62 31.78 32.50
CA LYS A 185 44.09 31.30 33.78
C LYS A 185 45.03 30.26 34.42
N THR A 186 45.50 29.29 33.65
CA THR A 186 46.37 28.22 34.16
C THR A 186 47.69 28.79 34.69
N THR A 187 48.28 29.77 33.98
CA THR A 187 49.46 30.48 34.49
C THR A 187 49.13 31.20 35.79
N LEU A 188 48.06 32.00 35.84
CA LEU A 188 47.66 32.73 37.06
C LEU A 188 47.39 31.80 38.25
N ASP A 189 46.68 30.69 38.03
CA ASP A 189 46.43 29.66 39.04
C ASP A 189 47.75 29.06 39.56
N SER A 190 48.76 28.89 38.70
CA SER A 190 50.09 28.43 39.11
C SER A 190 50.83 29.45 39.98
N TRP A 191 50.71 30.75 39.68
CA TRP A 191 51.26 31.84 40.51
C TRP A 191 50.59 31.88 41.88
N VAL A 192 49.26 31.81 41.92
CA VAL A 192 48.49 31.79 43.17
C VAL A 192 48.87 30.57 44.00
N ARG A 193 49.01 29.39 43.39
CA ARG A 193 49.45 28.17 44.09
C ARG A 193 50.87 28.30 44.64
N HIS A 194 51.77 28.92 43.88
CA HIS A 194 53.13 29.20 44.33
C HIS A 194 53.16 30.17 45.51
N GLU A 195 52.40 31.26 45.45
CA GLU A 195 52.26 32.23 46.54
C GLU A 195 51.68 31.59 47.82
N ALA A 196 50.62 30.80 47.67
CA ALA A 196 50.04 30.05 48.79
C ALA A 196 51.06 29.09 49.42
N SER A 197 51.86 28.39 48.60
CA SER A 197 52.92 27.50 49.08
C SER A 197 54.05 28.25 49.80
N ILE A 198 54.45 29.44 49.33
CA ILE A 198 55.42 30.29 50.02
C ILE A 198 54.86 30.75 51.35
N ARG A 199 53.65 31.30 51.37
CA ARG A 199 52.99 31.76 52.60
C ARG A 199 52.87 30.65 53.64
N GLU A 200 52.49 29.44 53.22
CA GLU A 200 52.42 28.28 54.11
C GLU A 200 53.82 27.88 54.63
N ARG A 201 54.86 27.93 53.79
CA ARG A 201 56.25 27.64 54.18
C ARG A 201 56.77 28.66 55.19
N GLU A 202 56.54 29.96 54.95
CA GLU A 202 56.91 31.04 55.86
C GLU A 202 56.18 30.90 57.20
N GLN A 203 54.88 30.62 57.19
CA GLN A 203 54.11 30.36 58.41
C GLN A 203 54.65 29.15 59.19
N LYS A 204 55.02 28.05 58.50
CA LYS A 204 55.66 26.89 59.13
C LYS A 204 57.03 27.22 59.72
N GLN A 205 57.85 28.01 59.00
CA GLN A 205 59.17 28.45 59.49
C GLN A 205 59.05 29.37 60.70
N LEU A 206 58.13 30.35 60.65
CA LEU A 206 57.84 31.25 61.77
C LEU A 206 57.32 30.47 62.99
N ALA A 207 56.40 29.52 62.78
CA ALA A 207 55.90 28.67 63.85
C ALA A 207 57.01 27.81 64.47
N ALA A 208 57.87 27.18 63.64
CA ALA A 208 59.00 26.40 64.13
C ALA A 208 60.00 27.27 64.91
N TYR A 209 60.33 28.47 64.41
CA TYR A 209 61.19 29.42 65.09
C TYR A 209 60.60 29.89 66.43
N LEU A 210 59.30 30.20 66.46
CA LEU A 210 58.61 30.58 67.70
C LEU A 210 58.59 29.43 68.70
N ILE A 211 58.32 28.19 68.28
CA ILE A 211 58.35 27.00 69.13
C ILE A 211 59.77 26.78 69.69
N GLU A 212 60.81 26.88 68.87
CA GLU A 212 62.20 26.74 69.31
C GLU A 212 62.60 27.85 70.28
N LYS A 213 62.22 29.10 70.00
CA LYS A 213 62.47 30.24 70.88
C LYS A 213 61.76 30.08 72.22
N ILE A 214 60.47 29.70 72.23
CA ILE A 214 59.72 29.43 73.46
C ILE A 214 60.37 28.30 74.27
N ASN A 215 60.80 27.21 73.62
CA ASN A 215 61.50 26.12 74.29
C ASN A 215 62.85 26.58 74.91
N LYS A 216 63.60 27.47 74.25
CA LYS A 216 64.82 28.07 74.81
C LYS A 216 64.52 29.03 75.97
N ASP A 217 63.52 29.90 75.81
CA ASP A 217 63.09 30.86 76.84
C ASP A 217 62.57 30.11 78.09
N LEU A 218 61.90 28.96 77.93
CA LEU A 218 61.48 28.08 79.04
C LEU A 218 62.63 27.40 79.78
N GLN A 219 63.82 27.29 79.18
CA GLN A 219 65.01 26.75 79.84
C GLN A 219 65.78 27.83 80.62
N ASP A 220 65.47 29.12 80.43
CA ASP A 220 66.13 30.23 81.12
C ASP A 220 65.66 30.30 82.59
N PRO A 221 66.56 30.21 83.60
CA PRO A 221 66.20 30.17 85.01
C PRO A 221 65.41 31.40 85.48
N LYS A 222 65.58 32.57 84.83
CA LYS A 222 64.84 33.78 85.20
C LYS A 222 63.35 33.69 84.86
N ILE A 223 63.02 33.11 83.72
CA ILE A 223 61.63 32.93 83.28
C ILE A 223 60.99 31.80 84.08
N GLN A 224 61.71 30.73 84.40
CA GLN A 224 61.21 29.68 85.29
C GLN A 224 60.82 30.20 86.68
N GLN A 225 61.64 31.09 87.26
CA GLN A 225 61.30 31.74 88.53
C GLN A 225 60.06 32.63 88.41
N GLN A 226 59.96 33.44 87.35
CA GLN A 226 58.76 34.26 87.11
C GLN A 226 57.49 33.43 86.91
N ILE A 227 57.57 32.29 86.21
CA ILE A 227 56.45 31.36 86.06
C ILE A 227 56.10 30.72 87.40
N LEU A 228 57.09 30.33 88.21
CA LEU A 228 56.86 29.76 89.54
C LEU A 228 56.19 30.78 90.47
N ASP A 229 56.65 32.03 90.47
CA ASP A 229 56.07 33.12 91.24
C ASP A 229 54.63 33.41 90.81
N GLN A 230 54.37 33.45 89.50
CA GLN A 230 53.02 33.62 88.97
C GLN A 230 52.12 32.44 89.32
N ALA A 231 52.61 31.20 89.22
CA ALA A 231 51.88 30.00 89.61
C ALA A 231 51.56 29.98 91.12
N ILE A 232 52.49 30.40 91.97
CA ILE A 232 52.25 30.58 93.42
C ILE A 232 51.15 31.63 93.63
N THR A 233 51.19 32.74 92.88
CA THR A 233 50.20 33.81 92.96
C THR A 233 48.81 33.32 92.53
N ASP A 234 48.73 32.53 91.46
CA ASP A 234 47.47 31.97 90.94
C ASP A 234 46.91 30.86 91.85
N VAL A 235 47.77 30.02 92.44
CA VAL A 235 47.38 29.07 93.49
C VAL A 235 46.89 29.80 94.73
N GLN A 236 47.55 30.87 95.16
CA GLN A 236 47.07 31.70 96.27
C GLN A 236 45.73 32.37 95.95
N ARG A 237 45.48 32.73 94.69
CA ARG A 237 44.18 33.28 94.26
C ARG A 237 43.09 32.19 94.30
N ILE A 238 43.35 31.00 93.78
CA ILE A 238 42.40 29.87 93.81
C ILE A 238 42.12 29.43 95.26
N ALA A 239 43.16 29.36 96.11
CA ALA A 239 43.03 29.02 97.53
C ALA A 239 42.30 30.08 98.38
N LYS A 240 42.18 31.33 97.89
CA LYS A 240 41.34 32.37 98.50
C LYS A 240 39.89 32.37 97.99
N THR A 241 39.63 31.61 96.93
CA THR A 241 38.30 31.52 96.29
C THR A 241 37.54 30.24 96.71
N HIS A 242 38.15 29.44 97.60
CA HIS A 242 37.55 28.34 98.35
C HIS A 242 37.66 28.64 99.85
#